data_AF-A0A671YZB0-F1
#
_entry.id   AF-A0A671YZB0-F1
#
_cell.length_a   1.000
_cell.length_b   1.000
_cell.length_c   1.000
_cell.angle_alpha   90.00
_cell.angle_beta   90.00
_cell.angle_gamma   90.00
#
_symmetry.space_group_name_H-M   'P 1'
#
loop_
_entity.id
_entity.type
_entity.pdbx_description
1 polymer ?
#
loop_
_entity_poly.entity_id
_entity_poly.type
_entity_poly.pdbx_seq_one_letter_code
_entity_poly.pdbx_strand_id
1 'polypeptide(L)'
;VALLLTLILVALLLTLILVVQPLTLILVVLLLTLILVVQPLTLILVALTAANSDTGITAANSDTGSTAANSDTGITAANSDTGSTAANSDTGSTAANSDTGITAANSDTGSTAAYSDTGSTAANSDTGSTAANSDTGSTAANSDTGSTAAHTAAPSLTGLKPFTPDQ
;
A
#
# COMPACT_ATOMS: atom_id res chain seq x y z
N VAL A 1 25.01 24.93 -59.22
CA VAL A 1 25.05 25.61 -57.90
C VAL A 1 23.79 25.30 -57.08
N ALA A 2 22.58 25.59 -57.57
CA ALA A 2 21.33 25.32 -56.83
C ALA A 2 21.16 23.84 -56.43
N LEU A 3 21.28 22.89 -57.36
CA LEU A 3 21.14 21.46 -57.08
C LEU A 3 22.12 20.97 -56.00
N LEU A 4 23.40 21.38 -56.10
CA LEU A 4 24.44 21.05 -55.13
C LEU A 4 24.12 21.60 -53.73
N LEU A 5 23.61 22.84 -53.65
CA LEU A 5 23.21 23.45 -52.39
C LEU A 5 22.02 22.72 -51.74
N THR A 6 21.01 22.32 -52.53
CA THR A 6 19.91 21.47 -52.05
C THR A 6 20.42 20.12 -51.55
N LEU A 7 21.36 19.49 -52.24
CA LEU A 7 21.90 18.19 -51.83
C LEU A 7 22.67 18.29 -50.51
N ILE A 8 23.43 19.37 -50.32
CA ILE A 8 24.14 19.68 -49.07
C ILE A 8 23.13 19.91 -47.93
N LEU A 9 22.06 20.66 -48.18
CA LEU A 9 21.02 20.91 -47.17
C LEU A 9 20.29 19.62 -46.76
N VAL A 10 19.96 18.76 -47.73
CA VAL A 10 19.33 17.45 -47.46
C VAL A 10 20.27 16.54 -46.69
N ALA A 11 21.57 16.50 -47.04
CA ALA A 11 22.57 15.72 -46.31
C ALA A 11 22.73 16.21 -44.86
N LEU A 12 22.77 17.53 -44.64
CA LEU A 12 22.81 18.14 -43.30
C LEU A 12 21.55 17.85 -42.49
N LEU A 13 20.38 17.90 -43.12
CA LEU A 13 19.13 17.57 -42.46
C LEU A 13 19.09 16.08 -42.06
N LEU A 14 19.54 15.20 -42.96
CA LEU A 14 19.57 13.76 -42.70
C LEU A 14 20.58 13.41 -41.60
N THR A 15 21.76 14.02 -41.59
CA THR A 15 22.74 13.81 -40.50
C THR A 15 22.23 14.37 -39.18
N LEU A 16 21.57 15.53 -39.20
CA LEU A 16 20.93 16.10 -38.01
C LEU A 16 19.85 15.17 -37.46
N ILE A 17 18.97 14.65 -38.30
CA ILE A 17 17.92 13.70 -37.89
C ILE A 17 18.56 12.43 -37.33
N LEU A 18 19.56 11.86 -38.02
CA LEU A 18 20.22 10.62 -37.63
C LEU A 18 20.97 10.74 -36.30
N VAL A 19 21.42 11.93 -35.92
CA VAL A 19 22.11 12.17 -34.64
C VAL A 19 21.14 12.61 -33.54
N VAL A 20 20.23 13.54 -33.84
CA VAL A 20 19.35 14.16 -32.84
C VAL A 20 18.19 13.22 -32.46
N GLN A 21 17.55 12.55 -33.42
CA GLN A 21 16.43 11.66 -33.11
C GLN A 21 16.78 10.55 -32.12
N PRO A 22 17.86 9.75 -32.30
CA PRO A 22 18.20 8.72 -31.31
C PRO A 22 18.61 9.34 -29.97
N LEU A 23 19.29 10.49 -29.94
CA LEU A 23 19.61 11.18 -28.68
C LEU A 23 18.34 11.62 -27.95
N THR A 24 17.35 12.17 -28.65
CA THR A 24 16.07 12.55 -28.06
C THR A 24 15.30 11.33 -27.57
N LEU A 25 15.32 10.22 -28.31
CA LEU A 25 14.70 8.98 -27.88
C LEU A 25 15.39 8.40 -26.64
N ILE A 26 16.72 8.38 -26.61
CA ILE A 26 17.51 7.95 -25.45
C ILE A 26 17.18 8.82 -24.24
N LEU A 27 17.08 10.15 -24.40
CA LEU A 27 16.72 11.05 -23.32
C LEU A 27 15.29 10.79 -22.81
N VAL A 28 14.33 10.58 -23.71
CA VAL A 28 12.94 10.24 -23.35
C VAL A 28 12.88 8.91 -22.61
N VAL A 29 13.56 7.87 -23.11
CA VAL A 29 13.62 6.56 -22.47
C VAL A 29 14.29 6.67 -21.10
N LEU A 30 15.39 7.41 -20.98
CA LEU A 30 16.08 7.64 -19.71
C LEU A 30 15.19 8.39 -18.72
N LEU A 31 14.43 9.39 -19.17
CA LEU A 31 13.51 10.12 -18.31
C LEU A 31 12.35 9.23 -17.86
N LEU A 32 11.79 8.41 -18.75
CA LEU A 32 10.73 7.46 -18.41
C LEU A 32 11.20 6.39 -17.43
N THR A 33 12.40 5.82 -17.64
CA THR A 33 12.97 4.83 -16.70
C THR A 33 13.33 5.49 -15.36
N LEU A 34 13.84 6.72 -15.38
CA LEU A 34 14.11 7.49 -14.17
C LEU A 34 12.82 7.75 -13.39
N ILE A 35 11.73 8.16 -14.03
CA ILE A 35 10.43 8.37 -13.38
C ILE A 35 9.90 7.05 -12.82
N LEU A 36 9.94 5.98 -13.60
CA LEU A 36 9.46 4.66 -13.20
C LEU A 36 10.21 4.10 -11.98
N VAL A 37 11.50 4.41 -11.84
CA VAL A 37 12.31 3.98 -10.68
C VAL A 37 12.19 4.97 -9.52
N VAL A 38 12.33 6.26 -9.75
CA VAL A 38 12.44 7.26 -8.68
C VAL A 38 11.10 7.52 -8.00
N GLN A 39 9.98 7.60 -8.73
CA GLN A 39 8.66 7.87 -8.13
C GLN A 39 8.29 6.88 -7.01
N PRO A 40 8.30 5.54 -7.23
CA PRO A 40 7.97 4.60 -6.16
C PRO A 40 9.01 4.64 -5.03
N LEU A 41 10.30 4.83 -5.34
CA LEU A 41 11.34 4.94 -4.32
C LEU A 41 11.13 6.17 -3.42
N THR A 42 10.75 7.31 -3.98
CA THR A 42 10.45 8.52 -3.21
C THR A 42 9.20 8.35 -2.36
N LEU A 43 8.18 7.65 -2.85
CA LEU A 43 6.99 7.34 -2.09
C LEU A 43 7.30 6.41 -0.91
N ILE A 44 8.10 5.37 -1.14
CA ILE A 44 8.58 4.45 -0.10
C ILE A 44 9.42 5.21 0.95
N LEU A 45 10.27 6.13 0.52
CA LEU A 45 11.10 6.93 1.44
C LEU A 45 10.26 7.87 2.31
N VAL A 46 9.24 8.53 1.73
CA VAL A 46 8.28 9.34 2.49
C VAL A 46 7.48 8.48 3.45
N ALA A 47 7.01 7.32 3.00
CA ALA A 47 6.31 6.34 3.83
C ALA A 47 7.17 5.88 5.01
N LEU A 48 8.44 5.53 4.78
CA LEU A 48 9.36 5.12 5.85
C LEU A 48 9.68 6.26 6.83
N THR A 49 9.78 7.50 6.33
CA THR A 49 10.01 8.67 7.20
C THR A 49 8.78 8.96 8.07
N ALA A 50 7.58 8.80 7.50
CA ALA A 50 6.32 8.94 8.23
C ALA A 50 6.09 7.80 9.23
N ALA A 51 6.50 6.56 8.90
CA ALA A 51 6.46 5.43 9.82
C ALA A 51 7.26 5.67 11.11
N ASN A 52 8.32 6.50 11.04
CA ASN A 52 9.14 6.87 12.18
C ASN A 52 8.65 8.15 12.91
N SER A 53 7.51 8.72 12.49
CA SER A 53 6.89 9.90 13.10
C SER A 53 5.58 9.51 13.80
N ASP A 54 5.16 10.25 14.83
CA ASP A 54 3.91 10.04 15.57
C ASP A 54 2.65 10.00 14.66
N THR A 55 2.75 10.52 13.43
CA THR A 55 1.68 10.50 12.42
C THR A 55 1.80 9.34 11.44
N GLY A 56 0.80 8.46 11.45
CA GLY A 56 0.67 7.33 10.53
C GLY A 56 0.58 7.72 9.04
N ILE A 57 0.78 6.73 8.18
CA ILE A 57 0.83 6.90 6.72
C ILE A 57 -0.59 6.86 6.14
N THR A 58 -0.93 7.83 5.30
CA THR A 58 -2.09 7.75 4.39
C THR A 58 -1.61 7.45 2.98
N ALA A 59 -1.95 6.28 2.44
CA ALA A 59 -1.68 5.91 1.06
C ALA A 59 -3.01 5.79 0.29
N ALA A 60 -3.16 6.54 -0.80
CA ALA A 60 -4.30 6.44 -1.69
C ALA A 60 -3.83 5.87 -3.04
N ASN A 61 -4.46 4.77 -3.49
CA ASN A 61 -4.28 4.18 -4.81
C ASN A 61 -2.85 3.67 -5.09
N SER A 62 -2.45 2.59 -4.43
CA SER A 62 -1.20 1.86 -4.70
C SER A 62 -1.44 0.35 -4.78
N ASP A 63 -0.77 -0.32 -5.70
CA ASP A 63 -0.89 -1.79 -5.90
C ASP A 63 -0.48 -2.58 -4.63
N THR A 64 0.39 -1.99 -3.80
CA THR A 64 0.79 -2.53 -2.49
C THR A 64 0.41 -1.56 -1.39
N GLY A 65 -0.24 -2.06 -0.33
CA GLY A 65 -0.51 -1.30 0.88
C GLY A 65 0.75 -0.82 1.59
N SER A 66 0.62 0.23 2.39
CA SER A 66 1.75 0.76 3.16
C SER A 66 2.12 -0.14 4.34
N THR A 67 3.41 -0.17 4.65
CA THR A 67 3.99 -0.80 5.85
C THR A 67 4.54 0.29 6.76
N ALA A 68 4.19 0.26 8.05
CA ALA A 68 4.72 1.15 9.07
C ALA A 68 5.18 0.33 10.27
N ALA A 69 6.33 0.70 10.81
CA ALA A 69 6.87 0.16 12.04
C ALA A 69 7.05 1.32 13.02
N ASN A 70 6.36 1.25 14.18
CA ASN A 70 6.47 2.18 15.30
C ASN A 70 5.91 3.60 15.06
N SER A 71 4.58 3.74 15.02
CA SER A 71 3.86 5.02 14.93
C SER A 71 2.64 5.08 15.88
N ASP A 72 2.38 6.20 16.54
CA ASP A 72 1.22 6.32 17.47
C ASP A 72 -0.12 6.09 16.74
N THR A 73 -0.21 6.54 15.48
CA THR A 73 -1.38 6.29 14.63
C THR A 73 -1.06 5.24 13.57
N GLY A 74 -1.94 4.26 13.39
CA GLY A 74 -1.83 3.22 12.36
C GLY A 74 -1.98 3.75 10.93
N ILE A 75 -1.88 2.83 9.97
CA ILE A 75 -1.88 3.16 8.55
C ILE A 75 -3.31 3.28 8.03
N THR A 76 -3.57 4.26 7.17
CA THR A 76 -4.81 4.31 6.37
C THR A 76 -4.49 4.05 4.90
N ALA A 77 -5.04 2.97 4.33
CA ALA A 77 -4.92 2.65 2.91
C ALA A 77 -6.29 2.68 2.22
N ALA A 78 -6.40 3.40 1.11
CA ALA A 78 -7.60 3.41 0.28
C ALA A 78 -7.30 2.85 -1.11
N ASN A 79 -7.99 1.78 -1.50
CA ASN A 79 -7.91 1.12 -2.80
C ASN A 79 -6.51 0.54 -3.10
N SER A 80 -6.22 -0.67 -2.61
CA SER A 80 -4.95 -1.37 -2.82
C SER A 80 -5.14 -2.88 -2.93
N ASP A 81 -4.50 -3.57 -3.88
CA ASP A 81 -4.66 -5.02 -4.03
C ASP A 81 -4.19 -5.79 -2.77
N THR A 82 -3.12 -5.31 -2.11
CA THR A 82 -2.64 -5.85 -0.83
C THR A 82 -2.93 -4.89 0.32
N GLY A 83 -3.54 -5.36 1.40
CA GLY A 83 -3.84 -4.56 2.59
C GLY A 83 -2.61 -4.02 3.33
N SER A 84 -2.84 -3.04 4.22
CA SER A 84 -1.81 -2.39 5.04
C SER A 84 -1.28 -3.27 6.18
N THR A 85 0.00 -3.11 6.53
CA THR A 85 0.63 -3.78 7.68
C THR A 85 1.21 -2.77 8.66
N ALA A 86 0.74 -2.76 9.92
CA ALA A 86 1.32 -1.95 11.00
C ALA A 86 1.89 -2.83 12.13
N ALA A 87 3.07 -2.48 12.60
CA ALA A 87 3.70 -3.11 13.76
C ALA A 87 4.02 -2.04 14.82
N ASN A 88 3.58 -2.27 16.07
CA ASN A 88 3.77 -1.39 17.22
C ASN A 88 3.14 0.01 17.02
N SER A 89 1.84 0.14 17.22
CA SER A 89 1.11 1.41 17.05
C SER A 89 -0.08 1.53 18.00
N ASP A 90 -0.32 2.68 18.64
CA ASP A 90 -1.46 2.81 19.57
C ASP A 90 -2.81 2.54 18.87
N THR A 91 -2.95 3.00 17.62
CA THR A 91 -4.10 2.66 16.76
C THR A 91 -3.70 1.71 15.64
N GLY A 92 -4.43 0.61 15.43
CA GLY A 92 -4.20 -0.33 14.33
C GLY A 92 -4.49 0.25 12.94
N SER A 93 -4.15 -0.52 11.90
CA SER A 93 -4.36 -0.12 10.51
C SER A 93 -5.82 -0.15 10.06
N THR A 94 -6.18 0.77 9.16
CA THR A 94 -7.47 0.88 8.49
C THR A 94 -7.31 0.76 6.98
N ALA A 95 -8.15 -0.05 6.33
CA ALA A 95 -8.17 -0.18 4.87
C ALA A 95 -9.58 -0.22 4.30
N ALA A 96 -9.76 0.48 3.17
CA ALA A 96 -10.99 0.45 2.39
C ALA A 96 -10.70 -0.11 0.98
N ASN A 97 -11.36 -1.21 0.62
CA ASN A 97 -11.25 -1.91 -0.66
C ASN A 97 -9.84 -2.49 -0.92
N SER A 98 -9.60 -3.73 -0.46
CA SER A 98 -8.35 -4.46 -0.73
C SER A 98 -8.58 -5.97 -0.89
N ASP A 99 -7.94 -6.62 -1.86
CA ASP A 99 -8.12 -8.07 -2.06
C ASP A 99 -7.58 -8.85 -0.85
N THR A 100 -6.44 -8.43 -0.30
CA THR A 100 -5.89 -8.98 0.95
C THR A 100 -6.20 -8.09 2.15
N GLY A 101 -6.58 -8.69 3.28
CA GLY A 101 -6.92 -7.98 4.51
C GLY A 101 -5.74 -7.31 5.23
N ILE A 102 -6.05 -6.66 6.34
CA ILE A 102 -5.12 -5.85 7.14
C ILE A 102 -4.41 -6.72 8.18
N THR A 103 -3.12 -6.46 8.42
CA THR A 103 -2.38 -7.05 9.55
C THR A 103 -1.94 -5.96 10.54
N ALA A 104 -2.27 -6.12 11.81
CA ALA A 104 -1.78 -5.28 12.92
C ALA A 104 -1.15 -6.15 14.02
N ALA A 105 0.06 -5.80 14.46
CA ALA A 105 0.76 -6.49 15.55
C ALA A 105 1.15 -5.49 16.65
N ASN A 106 0.73 -5.76 17.89
CA ASN A 106 0.96 -4.92 19.07
C ASN A 106 0.36 -3.51 18.93
N SER A 107 -0.94 -3.38 19.20
CA SER A 107 -1.64 -2.10 19.09
C SER A 107 -2.79 -1.96 20.09
N ASP A 108 -2.99 -0.82 20.74
CA ASP A 108 -4.08 -0.68 21.72
C ASP A 108 -5.46 -0.86 21.05
N THR A 109 -5.62 -0.37 19.81
CA THR A 109 -6.82 -0.62 18.99
C THR A 109 -6.54 -1.56 17.81
N GLY A 110 -7.37 -2.58 17.60
CA GLY A 110 -7.25 -3.53 16.49
C GLY A 110 -7.50 -2.93 15.09
N SER A 111 -7.36 -3.76 14.05
CA SER A 111 -7.52 -3.36 12.64
C SER A 111 -8.98 -3.21 12.20
N THR A 112 -9.23 -2.30 11.25
CA THR A 112 -10.58 -2.07 10.65
C THR A 112 -10.56 -2.19 9.13
N ALA A 113 -11.31 -3.15 8.57
CA ALA A 113 -11.45 -3.37 7.12
C ALA A 113 -12.91 -3.25 6.65
N ALA A 114 -13.15 -2.50 5.56
CA ALA A 114 -14.51 -2.24 5.04
C ALA A 114 -14.93 -3.08 3.82
N TYR A 115 -13.97 -3.68 3.09
CA TYR A 115 -14.22 -4.55 1.94
C TYR A 115 -12.92 -5.30 1.60
N SER A 116 -12.87 -6.63 1.80
CA SER A 116 -11.70 -7.44 1.44
C SER A 116 -11.99 -8.92 1.22
N ASP A 117 -11.32 -9.57 0.26
CA ASP A 117 -11.53 -11.02 0.02
C ASP A 117 -10.97 -11.85 1.18
N THR A 118 -9.87 -11.38 1.78
CA THR A 118 -9.29 -11.96 3.01
C THR A 118 -9.53 -11.04 4.21
N GLY A 119 -10.00 -11.57 5.34
CA GLY A 119 -10.30 -10.79 6.55
C GLY A 119 -9.07 -10.21 7.27
N SER A 120 -9.31 -9.38 8.28
CA SER A 120 -8.28 -8.72 9.08
C SER A 120 -7.66 -9.63 10.16
N THR A 121 -6.35 -9.51 10.37
CA THR A 121 -5.62 -10.17 11.46
C THR A 121 -5.09 -9.14 12.47
N ALA A 122 -5.33 -9.37 13.76
CA ALA A 122 -4.78 -8.60 14.87
C ALA A 122 -4.12 -9.52 15.91
N ALA A 123 -2.89 -9.19 16.33
CA ALA A 123 -2.17 -9.90 17.38
C ALA A 123 -1.78 -8.94 18.50
N ASN A 124 -2.21 -9.23 19.74
CA ASN A 124 -1.98 -8.42 20.95
C ASN A 124 -2.57 -7.00 20.83
N SER A 125 -3.89 -6.87 21.06
CA SER A 125 -4.58 -5.58 21.07
C SER A 125 -5.64 -5.45 22.15
N ASP A 126 -5.75 -4.30 22.81
CA ASP A 126 -6.75 -4.11 23.88
C ASP A 126 -8.18 -4.14 23.29
N THR A 127 -8.35 -3.63 22.07
CA THR A 127 -9.60 -3.72 21.30
C THR A 127 -9.47 -4.66 20.10
N GLY A 128 -10.45 -5.53 19.87
CA GLY A 128 -10.47 -6.50 18.77
C GLY A 128 -10.63 -5.91 17.36
N SER A 129 -10.52 -6.76 16.34
CA SER A 129 -10.63 -6.37 14.92
C SER A 129 -12.09 -6.20 14.46
N THR A 130 -12.30 -5.29 13.51
CA THR A 130 -13.60 -5.06 12.83
C THR A 130 -13.48 -5.30 11.33
N ALA A 131 -14.31 -6.20 10.79
CA ALA A 131 -14.40 -6.44 9.34
C ALA A 131 -15.85 -6.37 8.84
N ALA A 132 -16.12 -5.49 7.88
CA ALA A 132 -17.38 -5.44 7.14
C ALA A 132 -17.19 -6.11 5.77
N ASN A 133 -17.99 -7.14 5.48
CA ASN A 133 -18.01 -7.85 4.19
C ASN A 133 -16.65 -8.41 3.73
N SER A 134 -16.20 -9.49 4.36
CA SER A 134 -15.06 -10.29 3.90
C SER A 134 -15.45 -11.73 3.55
N ASP A 135 -14.83 -12.28 2.52
CA ASP A 135 -15.08 -13.67 2.08
C ASP A 135 -14.39 -14.68 3.02
N THR A 136 -13.29 -14.26 3.66
CA THR A 136 -12.58 -15.02 4.72
C THR A 136 -12.63 -14.24 6.04
N GLY A 137 -12.90 -14.90 7.17
CA GLY A 137 -13.15 -14.25 8.47
C GLY A 137 -11.95 -13.55 9.11
N SER A 138 -12.20 -12.77 10.18
CA SER A 138 -11.18 -12.06 10.97
C SER A 138 -10.53 -12.94 12.03
N THR A 139 -9.22 -12.81 12.24
CA THR A 139 -8.49 -13.49 13.32
C THR A 139 -8.00 -12.49 14.36
N ALA A 140 -8.26 -12.76 15.66
CA ALA A 140 -7.70 -11.99 16.77
C ALA A 140 -7.04 -12.93 17.79
N ALA A 141 -5.75 -12.74 18.04
CA ALA A 141 -5.02 -13.46 19.07
C ALA A 141 -4.72 -12.49 20.23
N ASN A 142 -5.23 -12.80 21.43
CA ASN A 142 -5.04 -12.03 22.67
C ASN A 142 -5.62 -10.60 22.60
N SER A 143 -6.95 -10.48 22.60
CA SER A 143 -7.64 -9.20 22.70
C SER A 143 -8.58 -9.12 23.90
N ASP A 144 -8.53 -8.01 24.64
CA ASP A 144 -9.36 -7.80 25.84
C ASP A 144 -10.84 -7.54 25.48
N THR A 145 -11.07 -6.98 24.30
CA THR A 145 -12.41 -6.75 23.74
C THR A 145 -12.57 -7.53 22.43
N GLY A 146 -13.65 -8.32 22.26
CA GLY A 146 -13.81 -9.29 21.15
C GLY A 146 -13.87 -8.70 19.73
N SER A 147 -13.80 -9.57 18.71
CA SER A 147 -13.89 -9.21 17.27
C SER A 147 -15.33 -9.07 16.77
N THR A 148 -15.57 -8.07 15.90
CA THR A 148 -16.86 -7.89 15.21
C THR A 148 -16.72 -8.22 13.72
N ALA A 149 -17.49 -9.19 13.23
CA ALA A 149 -17.51 -9.57 11.81
C ALA A 149 -18.95 -9.59 11.27
N ALA A 150 -19.25 -8.77 10.26
CA ALA A 150 -20.50 -8.84 9.51
C ALA A 150 -20.27 -9.68 8.24
N HIS A 151 -20.56 -10.98 8.33
CA HIS A 151 -20.34 -11.96 7.25
C HIS A 151 -21.51 -12.03 6.27
N THR A 152 -21.19 -12.21 4.98
CA THR A 152 -22.13 -12.69 3.95
C THR A 152 -21.81 -14.09 3.39
N ALA A 153 -20.69 -14.74 3.75
CA ALA A 153 -20.44 -16.18 3.50
C ALA A 153 -19.32 -16.71 4.42
N ALA A 154 -19.42 -17.95 4.91
CA ALA A 154 -18.47 -18.59 5.86
C ALA A 154 -17.53 -19.60 5.16
N PRO A 155 -16.34 -19.94 5.72
CA PRO A 155 -16.27 -20.82 6.90
C PRO A 155 -15.26 -20.44 8.02
N SER A 156 -15.58 -20.92 9.24
CA SER A 156 -14.75 -21.21 10.43
C SER A 156 -13.95 -20.10 11.15
N LEU A 157 -14.52 -19.52 12.22
CA LEU A 157 -13.77 -18.97 13.36
C LEU A 157 -13.30 -20.10 14.31
N THR A 158 -12.37 -20.95 13.88
CA THR A 158 -11.73 -21.92 14.78
C THR A 158 -10.59 -21.26 15.54
N GLY A 159 -10.83 -20.79 16.77
CA GLY A 159 -9.73 -20.38 17.65
C GLY A 159 -10.02 -19.39 18.79
N LEU A 160 -11.19 -18.74 18.83
CA LEU A 160 -11.48 -17.82 19.93
C LEU A 160 -11.81 -18.61 21.21
N LYS A 161 -10.95 -18.51 22.22
CA LYS A 161 -11.33 -18.87 23.59
C LYS A 161 -12.47 -17.93 24.01
N PRO A 162 -13.61 -18.42 24.53
CA PRO A 162 -14.64 -17.56 25.09
C PRO A 162 -14.05 -16.66 26.17
N PHE A 163 -14.34 -15.36 26.09
CA PHE A 163 -14.05 -14.42 27.16
C PHE A 163 -14.86 -14.83 28.39
N THR A 164 -14.18 -15.29 29.43
CA THR A 164 -14.69 -15.26 30.80
C THR A 164 -14.21 -13.95 31.40
N PRO A 165 -15.09 -12.95 31.63
CA PRO A 165 -14.71 -11.79 32.41
C PRO A 165 -14.29 -12.30 33.79
N ASP A 166 -13.03 -12.09 34.14
CA ASP A 166 -12.54 -12.39 35.48
C ASP A 166 -13.28 -11.50 36.49
N GLN A 167 -13.80 -12.13 37.53
CA GLN A 167 -14.32 -11.53 38.76
C GLN A 167 -13.44 -12.02 39.89
#